data_AF-A0A837I817-F1
#
_entry.id   AF-A0A837I817-F1
#
_cell.length_a   1.000
_cell.length_b   1.000
_cell.length_c   1.000
_cell.angle_alpha   90.00
_cell.angle_beta   90.00
_cell.angle_gamma   90.00
#
_symmetry.space_group_name_H-M   'P 1'
#
loop_
_entity.id
_entity.type
_entity.pdbx_description
1 polymer ?
#
loop_
_entity_poly.entity_id
_entity_poly.type
_entity_poly.pdbx_seq_one_letter_code
_entity_poly.pdbx_strand_id
1 'polypeptide(L)'
;MDPQVPDAERVVSVEPNQATESRVERQHNHWITILAMATFVLFSLGVVVFLYYQNQQLKNMLASFQPQTIPTPTVLASPSPNVETPIVSSPSANMKVASPLKITGKVPAGWMNEGVFPIKLVDANKKLIVQGQAKENVPGTWLSGNSVSFTATLTFDTNSASGFLVLENDNPSGDPANSKTYEVPVKFSENVACTLDAKLCPDGSYVSRTGPNCEFAPCP
;
A
#
# COMPACT_ATOMS: atom_id res chain seq x y z
N MET A 1 -6.69 103.35 -39.31
CA MET A 1 -6.11 102.33 -40.21
C MET A 1 -5.68 101.19 -39.31
N ASP A 2 -6.16 99.97 -39.37
CA ASP A 2 -7.01 99.17 -40.26
C ASP A 2 -7.29 97.86 -39.45
N PRO A 3 -8.19 96.95 -39.81
CA PRO A 3 -9.61 97.00 -39.50
C PRO A 3 -10.14 95.77 -38.71
N GLN A 4 -11.25 95.98 -37.98
CA GLN A 4 -12.47 95.13 -37.84
C GLN A 4 -12.28 93.69 -37.26
N VAL A 5 -12.77 93.31 -36.06
CA VAL A 5 -14.17 93.32 -35.51
C VAL A 5 -15.12 92.50 -36.43
N PRO A 6 -16.16 91.74 -35.97
CA PRO A 6 -16.70 91.48 -34.62
C PRO A 6 -17.09 90.02 -34.29
N ASP A 7 -17.44 89.87 -33.01
CA ASP A 7 -18.51 89.09 -32.38
C ASP A 7 -19.55 88.36 -33.24
N ALA A 8 -19.95 87.17 -32.77
CA ALA A 8 -21.34 86.97 -32.34
C ALA A 8 -21.50 85.67 -31.53
N GLU A 9 -21.91 85.85 -30.29
CA GLU A 9 -22.44 84.87 -29.35
C GLU A 9 -23.80 84.32 -29.81
N ARG A 10 -24.05 83.01 -29.65
CA ARG A 10 -25.41 82.52 -29.33
C ARG A 10 -25.41 81.13 -28.71
N VAL A 11 -25.87 81.10 -27.47
CA VAL A 11 -26.22 79.90 -26.68
C VAL A 11 -27.47 79.23 -27.27
N VAL A 12 -27.46 77.89 -27.36
CA VAL A 12 -28.67 77.05 -27.41
C VAL A 12 -28.46 75.83 -26.51
N SER A 13 -29.33 75.69 -25.51
CA SER A 13 -29.47 74.50 -24.66
C SER A 13 -30.40 73.45 -25.30
N VAL A 14 -30.45 72.24 -24.70
CA VAL A 14 -31.59 71.28 -24.63
C VAL A 14 -31.36 69.86 -25.27
N GLU A 15 -31.06 68.90 -24.38
CA GLU A 15 -31.67 67.54 -24.18
C GLU A 15 -31.36 66.28 -25.05
N PRO A 16 -31.72 65.06 -24.57
CA PRO A 16 -30.75 63.96 -24.38
C PRO A 16 -31.08 62.73 -25.22
N ASN A 17 -30.14 62.13 -25.95
CA ASN A 17 -30.49 60.95 -26.74
C ASN A 17 -29.45 59.82 -26.66
N GLN A 18 -29.93 58.75 -26.03
CA GLN A 18 -29.87 57.37 -26.48
C GLN A 18 -28.51 56.66 -26.45
N ALA A 19 -28.49 55.62 -25.61
CA ALA A 19 -27.63 54.47 -25.76
C ALA A 19 -27.57 54.02 -27.22
N THR A 20 -26.37 53.97 -27.77
CA THR A 20 -26.01 52.99 -28.78
C THR A 20 -24.93 52.12 -28.17
N GLU A 21 -25.33 50.93 -27.72
CA GLU A 21 -24.41 49.80 -27.68
C GLU A 21 -23.71 49.75 -29.04
N SER A 22 -22.45 50.17 -29.11
CA SER A 22 -21.60 49.71 -30.19
C SER A 22 -21.36 48.24 -29.91
N ARG A 23 -22.28 47.43 -30.43
CA ARG A 23 -22.09 46.01 -30.67
C ARG A 23 -20.68 45.87 -31.25
N VAL A 24 -19.74 45.42 -30.43
CA VAL A 24 -18.49 44.86 -30.93
C VAL A 24 -18.94 43.62 -31.68
N GLU A 25 -19.31 43.79 -32.95
CA GLU A 25 -19.39 42.69 -33.89
C GLU A 25 -17.98 42.13 -33.93
N ARG A 26 -17.77 41.12 -33.08
CA ARG A 26 -16.65 40.22 -33.15
C ARG A 26 -16.82 39.54 -34.51
N GLN A 27 -16.32 40.18 -35.57
CA GLN A 27 -16.27 39.59 -36.89
C GLN A 27 -15.36 38.38 -36.74
N HIS A 28 -16.00 37.25 -36.40
CA HIS A 28 -15.33 36.02 -36.10
C HIS A 28 -14.79 35.57 -37.44
N ASN A 29 -13.52 35.89 -37.67
CA ASN A 29 -12.80 35.55 -38.86
C ASN A 29 -12.84 34.03 -38.98
N HIS A 30 -13.82 33.52 -39.73
CA HIS A 30 -14.11 32.10 -39.83
C HIS A 30 -12.87 31.34 -40.30
N TRP A 31 -12.03 32.00 -41.11
CA TRP A 31 -10.72 31.52 -41.52
C TRP A 31 -9.73 31.35 -40.35
N ILE A 32 -9.72 32.22 -39.33
CA ILE A 32 -8.90 32.07 -38.12
C ILE A 32 -9.35 30.87 -37.30
N THR A 33 -10.67 30.66 -37.14
CA THR A 33 -11.18 29.46 -36.45
C THR A 33 -10.89 28.19 -37.21
N ILE A 34 -11.00 28.18 -38.53
CA ILE A 34 -10.69 27.02 -39.36
C ILE A 34 -9.20 26.69 -39.25
N LEU A 35 -8.32 27.68 -39.29
CA LEU A 35 -6.89 27.47 -39.10
C LEU A 35 -6.57 26.96 -37.69
N ALA A 36 -7.19 27.52 -36.65
CA ALA A 36 -6.99 27.08 -35.27
C ALA A 36 -7.47 25.63 -35.03
N MET A 37 -8.61 25.25 -35.62
CA MET A 37 -9.11 23.87 -35.56
C MET A 37 -8.20 22.92 -36.34
N ALA A 38 -7.72 23.33 -37.51
CA ALA A 38 -6.80 22.53 -38.32
C ALA A 38 -5.46 22.30 -37.61
N THR A 39 -4.88 23.33 -36.97
CA THR A 39 -3.64 23.19 -36.20
C THR A 39 -3.83 22.32 -34.96
N PHE A 40 -4.96 22.46 -34.25
CA PHE A 40 -5.29 21.60 -33.11
C PHE A 40 -5.43 20.13 -33.52
N VAL A 41 -6.12 19.85 -34.63
CA VAL A 41 -6.26 18.49 -35.16
C VAL A 41 -4.89 17.91 -35.54
N LEU A 42 -4.06 18.66 -36.26
CA LEU A 42 -2.70 18.21 -36.62
C LEU A 42 -1.82 17.97 -35.40
N PHE A 43 -1.91 18.84 -34.38
CA PHE A 43 -1.19 18.64 -33.12
C PHE A 43 -1.67 17.40 -32.38
N SER A 44 -2.99 17.18 -32.30
CA SER A 44 -3.57 16.00 -31.65
C SER A 44 -3.14 14.69 -32.34
N LEU A 45 -3.12 14.67 -33.68
CA LEU A 45 -2.62 13.53 -34.46
C LEU A 45 -1.12 13.30 -34.22
N GLY A 46 -0.34 14.38 -34.14
CA GLY A 46 1.09 14.32 -33.78
C GLY A 46 1.31 13.70 -32.40
N VAL A 47 0.53 14.11 -31.39
CA VAL A 47 0.60 13.53 -30.04
C VAL A 47 0.22 12.06 -30.05
N VAL A 48 -0.85 11.65 -30.75
CA VAL A 48 -1.25 10.24 -30.85
C VAL A 48 -0.16 9.40 -31.51
N VAL A 49 0.42 9.87 -32.62
CA VAL A 49 1.54 9.18 -33.29
C VAL A 49 2.77 9.09 -32.38
N PHE A 50 3.08 10.15 -31.65
CA PHE A 50 4.17 10.16 -30.68
C PHE A 50 3.93 9.15 -29.54
N LEU A 51 2.75 9.16 -28.92
CA LEU A 51 2.39 8.22 -27.85
C LEU A 51 2.37 6.77 -28.37
N TYR A 52 1.88 6.55 -29.59
CA TYR A 52 1.95 5.25 -30.25
C TYR A 52 3.41 4.81 -30.44
N TYR A 53 4.29 5.71 -30.87
CA TYR A 53 5.71 5.43 -31.03
C TYR A 53 6.39 5.11 -29.69
N GLN A 54 6.13 5.89 -28.63
CA GLN A 54 6.62 5.61 -27.28
C GLN A 54 6.16 4.24 -26.78
N ASN A 55 4.89 3.89 -27.02
CA ASN A 55 4.34 2.59 -26.64
C ASN A 55 4.98 1.44 -27.43
N GLN A 56 5.27 1.64 -28.72
CA GLN A 56 5.98 0.64 -29.52
C GLN A 56 7.43 0.45 -29.04
N GLN A 57 8.13 1.52 -28.67
CA GLN A 57 9.45 1.44 -28.05
C GLN A 57 9.39 0.64 -26.74
N LEU A 58 8.39 0.91 -25.88
CA LEU A 58 8.19 0.18 -24.63
C LEU A 58 7.94 -1.31 -24.86
N LYS A 59 7.11 -1.68 -25.85
CA LYS A 59 6.87 -3.09 -26.22
C LYS A 59 8.15 -3.77 -26.70
N ASN A 60 9.00 -3.10 -27.47
CA ASN A 60 10.27 -3.65 -27.93
C ASN A 60 11.25 -3.83 -26.76
N MET A 61 11.26 -2.91 -25.80
CA MET A 61 12.05 -3.05 -24.57
C MET A 61 11.55 -4.23 -23.72
N LEU A 62 10.23 -4.38 -23.54
CA LEU A 62 9.62 -5.53 -22.86
C LEU A 62 9.88 -6.86 -23.58
N ALA A 63 9.89 -6.86 -24.91
CA ALA A 63 10.24 -8.04 -25.71
C ALA A 63 11.73 -8.43 -25.58
N SER A 64 12.60 -7.45 -25.29
CA SER A 64 14.02 -7.70 -24.99
C SER A 64 14.27 -8.18 -23.56
N PHE A 65 13.32 -7.95 -22.64
CA PHE A 65 13.26 -8.66 -21.36
C PHE A 65 12.73 -10.09 -21.59
N GLN A 66 13.52 -10.92 -22.27
CA GLN A 66 13.36 -12.36 -22.15
C GLN A 66 13.73 -12.77 -20.71
N PRO A 67 12.98 -13.68 -20.05
CA PRO A 67 13.55 -14.39 -18.92
C PRO A 67 14.84 -15.04 -19.41
N GLN A 68 15.96 -14.70 -18.78
CA GLN A 68 17.25 -15.32 -19.06
C GLN A 68 17.04 -16.83 -18.97
N THR A 69 17.07 -17.54 -20.09
CA THR A 69 17.26 -18.98 -20.08
C THR A 69 18.68 -19.20 -19.61
N ILE A 70 18.85 -19.27 -18.29
CA ILE A 70 20.07 -19.77 -17.66
C ILE A 70 20.39 -21.08 -18.39
N PRO A 71 21.59 -21.25 -18.98
CA PRO A 71 21.93 -22.51 -19.61
C PRO A 71 21.71 -23.60 -18.58
N THR A 72 20.90 -24.59 -18.94
CA THR A 72 20.63 -25.77 -18.12
C THR A 72 21.96 -26.20 -17.50
N PRO A 73 22.15 -26.08 -16.16
CA PRO A 73 23.34 -26.61 -15.55
C PRO A 73 23.36 -28.09 -15.90
N THR A 74 24.44 -28.54 -16.53
CA THR A 74 24.79 -29.95 -16.66
C THR A 74 24.41 -30.63 -15.36
N VAL A 75 23.44 -31.54 -15.41
CA VAL A 75 22.90 -32.28 -14.27
C VAL A 75 24.04 -33.09 -13.65
N LEU A 76 24.80 -32.45 -12.76
CA LEU A 76 25.47 -33.12 -11.68
C LEU A 76 24.34 -33.52 -10.74
N ALA A 77 24.12 -34.83 -10.63
CA ALA A 77 23.16 -35.52 -9.76
C ALA A 77 22.33 -34.56 -8.87
N SER A 78 21.05 -34.39 -9.23
CA SER A 78 20.05 -33.78 -8.34
C SER A 78 20.21 -34.38 -6.94
N PRO A 79 20.67 -33.64 -5.92
CA PRO A 79 20.22 -34.00 -4.59
C PRO A 79 18.68 -33.90 -4.64
N SER A 80 18.02 -34.83 -3.97
CA SER A 80 16.60 -34.74 -3.62
C SER A 80 16.15 -33.28 -3.43
N PRO A 81 14.94 -32.86 -3.88
CA PRO A 81 14.42 -31.55 -3.55
C PRO A 81 14.23 -31.52 -2.03
N ASN A 82 15.27 -31.13 -1.30
CA ASN A 82 15.16 -30.75 0.09
C ASN A 82 14.38 -29.45 0.05
N VAL A 83 13.05 -29.56 0.07
CA VAL A 83 12.15 -28.46 0.40
C VAL A 83 12.55 -28.07 1.81
N GLU A 84 13.45 -27.09 1.94
CA GLU A 84 13.76 -26.53 3.24
C GLU A 84 12.44 -26.07 3.84
N THR A 85 12.10 -26.58 5.01
CA THR A 85 10.88 -26.24 5.73
C THR A 85 11.18 -25.13 6.74
N PRO A 86 10.23 -24.21 6.99
CA PRO A 86 10.34 -23.29 8.10
C PRO A 86 10.62 -24.01 9.43
N ILE A 87 11.37 -23.35 10.30
CA ILE A 87 11.65 -23.79 11.65
C ILE A 87 11.09 -22.73 12.60
N VAL A 88 10.13 -23.10 13.44
CA VAL A 88 9.63 -22.22 14.50
C VAL A 88 10.31 -22.61 15.81
N SER A 89 11.12 -21.70 16.36
CA SER A 89 11.85 -21.89 17.62
C SER A 89 10.97 -21.58 18.83
N SER A 90 10.02 -20.66 18.70
CA SER A 90 9.01 -20.36 19.71
C SER A 90 7.75 -19.85 19.01
N PRO A 91 6.54 -20.33 19.36
CA PRO A 91 6.27 -21.44 20.28
C PRO A 91 6.63 -22.79 19.65
N SER A 92 6.92 -23.80 20.49
CA SER A 92 7.02 -25.18 20.02
C SER A 92 5.63 -25.79 19.78
N ALA A 93 5.57 -26.86 19.00
CA ALA A 93 4.32 -27.54 18.72
C ALA A 93 3.60 -27.98 20.00
N ASN A 94 2.30 -27.71 20.07
CA ASN A 94 1.38 -27.94 21.20
C ASN A 94 1.70 -27.18 22.49
N MET A 95 2.63 -26.23 22.46
CA MET A 95 2.93 -25.37 23.61
C MET A 95 1.69 -24.54 23.98
N LYS A 96 1.48 -24.34 25.29
CA LYS A 96 0.50 -23.37 25.78
C LYS A 96 1.03 -21.95 25.52
N VAL A 97 0.25 -21.16 24.79
CA VAL A 97 0.57 -19.78 24.42
C VAL A 97 -0.44 -18.81 25.01
N ALA A 98 0.04 -17.64 25.42
CA ALA A 98 -0.77 -16.54 25.91
C ALA A 98 -0.47 -15.27 25.12
N SER A 99 -1.37 -14.30 25.20
CA SER A 99 -1.21 -12.99 24.60
C SER A 99 -0.41 -12.06 25.55
N PRO A 100 0.55 -11.26 25.05
CA PRO A 100 1.06 -11.25 23.68
C PRO A 100 2.00 -12.44 23.40
N LEU A 101 1.87 -13.03 22.21
CA LEU A 101 2.70 -14.15 21.77
C LEU A 101 3.87 -13.65 20.92
N LYS A 102 5.09 -13.84 21.43
CA LYS A 102 6.33 -13.65 20.66
C LYS A 102 6.68 -14.92 19.89
N ILE A 103 6.79 -14.80 18.57
CA ILE A 103 7.16 -15.87 17.66
C ILE A 103 8.58 -15.63 17.15
N THR A 104 9.41 -16.66 17.12
CA THR A 104 10.75 -16.63 16.53
C THR A 104 11.02 -17.90 15.74
N GLY A 105 11.88 -17.79 14.72
CA GLY A 105 12.22 -18.93 13.89
C GLY A 105 13.12 -18.58 12.71
N LYS A 106 13.18 -19.51 11.76
CA LYS A 106 13.82 -19.34 10.45
C LYS A 106 12.86 -19.76 9.34
N VAL A 107 12.85 -19.01 8.26
CA VAL A 107 12.18 -19.39 7.01
C VAL A 107 13.20 -19.56 5.89
N PRO A 108 12.97 -20.48 4.94
CA PRO A 108 13.81 -20.64 3.76
C PRO A 108 13.89 -19.38 2.90
N ALA A 109 14.89 -19.32 2.02
CA ALA A 109 14.96 -18.29 0.99
C ALA A 109 13.66 -18.26 0.15
N GLY A 110 13.22 -17.05 -0.21
CA GLY A 110 11.99 -16.83 -0.99
C GLY A 110 10.68 -16.87 -0.20
N TRP A 111 10.73 -16.99 1.13
CA TRP A 111 9.55 -16.83 1.99
C TRP A 111 9.17 -15.37 2.26
N MET A 112 10.14 -14.47 2.19
CA MET A 112 9.98 -13.06 2.52
C MET A 112 10.03 -12.20 1.27
N ASN A 113 9.30 -11.09 1.32
CA ASN A 113 9.42 -9.96 0.41
C ASN A 113 9.60 -8.70 1.26
N GLU A 114 10.50 -7.80 0.87
CA GLU A 114 10.81 -6.59 1.64
C GLU A 114 11.19 -6.86 3.12
N GLY A 115 11.74 -8.05 3.41
CA GLY A 115 12.13 -8.48 4.75
C GLY A 115 10.97 -8.86 5.68
N VAL A 116 9.76 -9.04 5.15
CA VAL A 116 8.57 -9.43 5.90
C VAL A 116 7.80 -10.57 5.24
N PHE A 117 6.93 -11.24 6.01
CA PHE A 117 5.97 -12.21 5.50
C PHE A 117 4.75 -12.33 6.42
N PRO A 118 3.57 -12.76 5.91
CA PRO A 118 2.36 -12.89 6.70
C PRO A 118 2.42 -14.05 7.72
N ILE A 119 1.90 -13.77 8.91
CA ILE A 119 1.73 -14.78 9.96
C ILE A 119 0.34 -14.64 10.60
N LYS A 120 -0.33 -15.77 10.83
CA LYS A 120 -1.70 -15.83 11.34
C LYS A 120 -1.78 -16.74 12.55
N LEU A 121 -2.73 -16.43 13.42
CA LEU A 121 -3.19 -17.33 14.46
C LEU A 121 -4.65 -17.66 14.15
N VAL A 122 -4.95 -18.95 14.01
CA VAL A 122 -6.29 -19.44 13.72
C VAL A 122 -6.74 -20.41 14.80
N ASP A 123 -8.05 -20.54 15.01
CA ASP A 123 -8.61 -21.54 15.93
C ASP A 123 -8.57 -22.97 15.33
N ALA A 124 -9.06 -23.95 16.08
CA ALA A 124 -9.15 -25.34 15.64
C ALA A 124 -10.02 -25.54 14.37
N ASN A 125 -10.95 -24.64 14.08
CA ASN A 125 -11.80 -24.63 12.89
C ASN A 125 -11.21 -23.82 11.73
N LYS A 126 -9.94 -23.39 11.84
CA LYS A 126 -9.25 -22.51 10.89
C LYS A 126 -9.87 -21.12 10.75
N LYS A 127 -10.68 -20.68 11.72
CA LYS A 127 -11.16 -19.29 11.78
C LYS A 127 -10.04 -18.39 12.27
N LEU A 128 -9.84 -17.26 11.59
CA LEU A 128 -8.83 -16.27 11.96
C LEU A 128 -9.11 -15.68 13.36
N ILE A 129 -8.11 -15.72 14.22
CA ILE A 129 -8.08 -15.03 15.53
C ILE A 129 -7.36 -13.68 15.37
N VAL A 130 -6.14 -13.71 14.83
CA VAL A 130 -5.35 -12.51 14.54
C VAL A 130 -4.38 -12.76 13.39
N GLN A 131 -4.02 -11.70 12.68
CA GLN A 131 -2.99 -11.71 11.64
C GLN A 131 -1.99 -10.58 11.91
N GLY A 132 -0.72 -10.82 11.59
CA GLY A 132 0.34 -9.82 11.62
C GLY A 132 1.40 -10.12 10.57
N GLN A 133 2.56 -9.47 10.74
CA GLN A 133 3.73 -9.72 9.90
C GLN A 133 4.91 -10.17 10.76
N ALA A 134 5.64 -11.16 10.27
CA ALA A 134 6.94 -11.51 10.78
C ALA A 134 8.01 -10.76 9.99
N LYS A 135 9.01 -10.25 10.69
CA LYS A 135 10.09 -9.43 10.12
C LYS A 135 11.42 -10.15 10.31
N GLU A 136 12.31 -10.00 9.34
CA GLU A 136 13.70 -10.43 9.48
C GLU A 136 14.37 -9.79 10.70
N ASN A 137 15.22 -10.55 11.38
CA ASN A 137 15.94 -10.06 12.55
C ASN A 137 17.07 -9.11 12.19
N VAL A 138 17.65 -9.29 10.99
CA VAL A 138 18.76 -8.48 10.49
C VAL A 138 18.35 -7.92 9.12
N PRO A 139 18.24 -6.59 8.98
CA PRO A 139 17.79 -5.97 7.73
C PRO A 139 18.61 -6.39 6.50
N GLY A 140 17.93 -6.73 5.41
CA GLY A 140 18.51 -7.12 4.12
C GLY A 140 18.92 -8.59 4.00
N THR A 141 18.80 -9.39 5.06
CA THR A 141 19.16 -10.83 5.00
C THR A 141 18.25 -11.65 4.10
N TRP A 142 17.03 -11.19 3.85
CA TRP A 142 16.12 -11.82 2.89
C TRP A 142 16.63 -11.86 1.45
N LEU A 143 17.55 -10.97 1.08
CA LEU A 143 18.20 -10.93 -0.23
C LEU A 143 19.39 -11.91 -0.35
N SER A 144 19.76 -12.58 0.75
CA SER A 144 20.99 -13.39 0.79
C SER A 144 20.91 -14.71 0.03
N GLY A 145 19.71 -15.15 -0.36
CA GLY A 145 19.48 -16.49 -0.92
C GLY A 145 19.61 -17.64 0.10
N ASN A 146 19.80 -17.33 1.39
CA ASN A 146 19.88 -18.30 2.48
C ASN A 146 18.64 -18.24 3.38
N SER A 147 18.52 -19.21 4.29
CA SER A 147 17.51 -19.20 5.34
C SER A 147 17.60 -17.95 6.23
N VAL A 148 16.47 -17.31 6.49
CA VAL A 148 16.36 -16.01 7.17
C VAL A 148 15.74 -16.18 8.54
N SER A 149 16.36 -15.59 9.58
CA SER A 149 15.79 -15.60 10.93
C SER A 149 14.77 -14.47 11.10
N PHE A 150 13.66 -14.75 11.76
CA PHE A 150 12.56 -13.80 11.91
C PHE A 150 12.05 -13.69 13.35
N THR A 151 11.33 -12.60 13.61
CA THR A 151 10.55 -12.37 14.82
C THR A 151 9.19 -11.77 14.47
N ALA A 152 8.16 -12.15 15.22
CA ALA A 152 6.84 -11.52 15.23
C ALA A 152 6.30 -11.43 16.66
N THR A 153 5.37 -10.50 16.88
CA THR A 153 4.56 -10.46 18.10
C THR A 153 3.10 -10.35 17.71
N LEU A 154 2.25 -11.25 18.21
CA LEU A 154 0.81 -11.24 17.99
C LEU A 154 0.10 -11.01 19.33
N THR A 155 -0.73 -9.98 19.39
CA THR A 155 -1.65 -9.73 20.51
C THR A 155 -3.02 -10.23 20.10
N PHE A 156 -3.63 -11.11 20.90
CA PHE A 156 -4.92 -11.71 20.59
C PHE A 156 -5.78 -11.90 21.84
N ASP A 157 -7.08 -12.08 21.59
CA ASP A 157 -8.06 -12.53 22.57
C ASP A 157 -8.84 -13.72 21.97
N THR A 158 -8.95 -14.82 22.69
CA THR A 158 -9.65 -16.02 22.22
C THR A 158 -10.19 -16.86 23.37
N ASN A 159 -11.39 -17.42 23.16
CA ASN A 159 -12.00 -18.44 24.01
C ASN A 159 -11.75 -19.87 23.49
N SER A 160 -10.99 -20.01 22.40
CA SER A 160 -10.66 -21.33 21.84
C SER A 160 -9.63 -22.02 22.73
N ALA A 161 -9.71 -23.34 22.86
CA ALA A 161 -8.72 -24.11 23.63
C ALA A 161 -7.43 -24.39 22.84
N SER A 162 -7.53 -24.46 21.52
CA SER A 162 -6.41 -24.79 20.63
C SER A 162 -6.57 -24.16 19.25
N GLY A 163 -5.48 -24.15 18.50
CA GLY A 163 -5.43 -23.57 17.17
C GLY A 163 -4.11 -23.83 16.48
N PHE A 164 -3.83 -23.05 15.44
CA PHE A 164 -2.61 -23.14 14.64
C PHE A 164 -1.98 -21.77 14.49
N LEU A 165 -0.67 -21.71 14.70
CA LEU A 165 0.17 -20.65 14.17
C LEU A 165 0.48 -21.00 12.72
N VAL A 166 0.10 -20.13 11.79
CA VAL A 166 0.21 -20.33 10.36
C VAL A 166 1.18 -19.32 9.79
N LEU A 167 2.24 -19.80 9.17
CA LEU A 167 3.19 -19.00 8.39
C LEU A 167 2.81 -19.17 6.92
N GLU A 168 2.71 -18.06 6.20
CA GLU A 168 2.50 -18.04 4.76
C GLU A 168 3.68 -17.31 4.12
N ASN A 169 4.22 -17.82 3.01
CA ASN A 169 5.21 -17.03 2.28
C ASN A 169 4.54 -15.77 1.71
N ASP A 170 5.30 -14.69 1.62
CA ASP A 170 4.83 -13.55 0.83
C ASP A 170 4.83 -13.93 -0.65
N ASN A 171 3.67 -13.82 -1.29
CA ASN A 171 3.46 -14.18 -2.68
C ASN A 171 2.88 -12.98 -3.46
N PRO A 172 3.74 -12.02 -3.88
CA PRO A 172 3.30 -10.82 -4.62
C PRO A 172 2.58 -11.11 -5.93
N SER A 173 2.82 -12.29 -6.53
CA SER A 173 2.17 -12.68 -7.79
C SER A 173 0.69 -13.05 -7.63
N GLY A 174 0.27 -13.41 -6.42
CA GLY A 174 -1.07 -13.94 -6.15
C GLY A 174 -1.35 -15.33 -6.75
N ASP A 175 -0.41 -15.93 -7.47
CA ASP A 175 -0.57 -17.25 -8.08
C ASP A 175 -0.57 -18.35 -6.99
N PRO A 176 -1.66 -19.13 -6.84
CA PRO A 176 -1.73 -20.21 -5.85
C PRO A 176 -0.61 -21.25 -5.98
N ALA A 177 -0.02 -21.44 -7.17
CA ALA A 177 1.10 -22.37 -7.36
C ALA A 177 2.38 -21.95 -6.61
N ASN A 178 2.51 -20.66 -6.29
CA ASN A 178 3.64 -20.09 -5.55
C ASN A 178 3.36 -19.95 -4.04
N SER A 179 2.15 -20.26 -3.60
CA SER A 179 1.74 -20.17 -2.20
C SER A 179 2.22 -21.39 -1.41
N LYS A 180 2.82 -21.13 -0.27
CA LYS A 180 3.38 -22.10 0.68
C LYS A 180 2.86 -21.75 2.06
N THR A 181 2.49 -22.78 2.81
CA THR A 181 1.97 -22.63 4.16
C THR A 181 2.69 -23.61 5.08
N TYR A 182 2.96 -23.17 6.30
CA TYR A 182 3.51 -24.00 7.35
C TYR A 182 2.74 -23.76 8.65
N GLU A 183 2.33 -24.84 9.32
CA GLU A 183 1.47 -24.76 10.49
C GLU A 183 2.16 -25.37 11.71
N VAL A 184 2.05 -24.68 12.85
CA VAL A 184 2.46 -25.18 14.16
C VAL A 184 1.23 -25.23 15.06
N PRO A 185 0.82 -26.42 15.56
CA PRO A 185 -0.30 -26.50 16.48
C PRO A 185 0.06 -25.81 17.80
N VAL A 186 -0.88 -25.09 18.39
CA VAL A 186 -0.72 -24.42 19.70
C VAL A 186 -1.93 -24.67 20.58
N LYS A 187 -1.75 -24.57 21.90
CA LYS A 187 -2.83 -24.58 22.87
C LYS A 187 -2.95 -23.18 23.45
N PHE A 188 -4.14 -22.63 23.57
CA PHE A 188 -4.30 -21.31 24.19
C PHE A 188 -4.37 -21.48 25.69
N SER A 189 -3.64 -20.66 26.43
CA SER A 189 -3.94 -20.45 27.85
C SER A 189 -5.30 -19.78 27.94
N GLU A 190 -6.13 -20.22 28.90
CA GLU A 190 -7.44 -19.60 29.10
C GLU A 190 -7.24 -18.11 29.36
N ASN A 191 -7.88 -17.26 28.53
CA ASN A 191 -8.00 -15.86 28.85
C ASN A 191 -8.95 -15.76 30.04
N VAL A 192 -8.40 -15.51 31.22
CA VAL A 192 -9.21 -15.21 32.39
C VAL A 192 -9.94 -13.91 32.09
N ALA A 193 -11.26 -13.98 31.94
CA ALA A 193 -12.10 -12.80 31.78
C ALA A 193 -12.02 -11.97 33.07
N CYS A 194 -11.32 -10.84 32.99
CA CYS A 194 -11.15 -9.96 34.14
C CYS A 194 -12.39 -9.11 34.39
N THR A 195 -12.67 -8.81 35.66
CA THR A 195 -13.71 -7.86 36.04
C THR A 195 -13.36 -6.46 35.54
N LEU A 196 -14.38 -5.68 35.16
CA LEU A 196 -14.24 -4.31 34.62
C LEU A 196 -14.02 -3.25 35.72
N ASP A 197 -13.23 -3.60 36.72
CA ASP A 197 -12.93 -2.69 37.83
C ASP A 197 -11.94 -1.61 37.39
N ALA A 198 -12.11 -0.39 37.87
CA ALA A 198 -11.18 0.73 37.69
C ALA A 198 -10.49 1.09 39.01
N LYS A 199 -9.18 1.36 38.96
CA LYS A 199 -8.37 1.86 40.07
C LYS A 199 -7.95 3.29 39.80
N LEU A 200 -8.25 4.20 40.73
CA LEU A 200 -7.79 5.59 40.71
C LEU A 200 -6.29 5.65 41.05
N CYS A 201 -5.53 6.37 40.22
CA CYS A 201 -4.11 6.63 40.39
C CYS A 201 -3.87 7.98 41.11
N PRO A 202 -2.66 8.20 41.71
CA PRO A 202 -2.36 9.44 42.45
C PRO A 202 -2.46 10.73 41.61
N ASP A 203 -2.29 10.63 40.30
CA ASP A 203 -2.41 11.72 39.32
C ASP A 203 -3.88 12.03 38.93
N GLY A 204 -4.84 11.26 39.43
CA GLY A 204 -6.25 11.35 39.09
C GLY A 204 -6.69 10.53 37.87
N SER A 205 -5.76 9.81 37.21
CA SER A 205 -6.10 8.90 36.12
C SER A 205 -6.70 7.58 36.62
N TYR A 206 -7.25 6.77 35.72
CA TYR A 206 -7.82 5.46 36.04
C TYR A 206 -7.14 4.36 35.22
N VAL A 207 -6.83 3.24 35.87
CA VAL A 207 -6.32 2.01 35.23
C VAL A 207 -7.28 0.84 35.45
N SER A 208 -7.34 -0.08 34.49
CA SER A 208 -8.18 -1.29 34.55
C SER A 208 -7.35 -2.54 34.84
N ARG A 209 -8.03 -3.64 35.18
CA ARG A 209 -7.40 -4.98 35.25
C ARG A 209 -6.99 -5.45 33.85
N THR A 210 -5.81 -6.05 33.75
CA THR A 210 -5.23 -6.54 32.49
C THR A 210 -4.43 -7.83 32.72
N GLY A 211 -4.22 -8.60 31.65
CA GLY A 211 -3.36 -9.79 31.65
C GLY A 211 -4.02 -11.06 32.22
N PRO A 212 -3.31 -12.20 32.16
CA PRO A 212 -3.86 -13.50 32.54
C PRO A 212 -4.16 -13.63 34.05
N ASN A 213 -3.62 -12.74 34.89
CA ASN A 213 -3.83 -12.74 36.35
C ASN A 213 -4.83 -11.67 36.81
N CYS A 214 -5.41 -10.88 35.90
CA CYS A 214 -6.35 -9.81 36.23
C CYS A 214 -5.84 -8.76 37.24
N GLU A 215 -4.59 -8.33 37.05
CA GLU A 215 -3.95 -7.30 37.88
C GLU A 215 -4.16 -5.91 37.27
N PHE A 216 -4.25 -4.87 38.10
CA PHE A 216 -4.33 -3.49 37.63
C PHE A 216 -3.06 -3.10 36.87
N ALA A 217 -3.22 -2.46 35.70
CA ALA A 217 -2.08 -1.89 34.98
C ALA A 217 -1.31 -0.87 35.86
N PRO A 218 -0.01 -0.66 35.64
CA PRO A 218 0.76 0.38 36.32
C PRO A 218 0.14 1.77 36.11
N CYS A 219 0.12 2.59 37.15
CA CYS A 219 -0.24 4.00 37.00
C CYS A 219 0.81 4.72 36.13
N PRO A 220 0.38 5.68 35.28
CA PRO A 220 1.28 6.50 34.48
C PRO A 220 2.17 7.43 35.32
#